data_AF-A0A8J3TVM2-F1
#
_entry.id   AF-A0A8J3TVM2-F1
#
_cell.length_a   1.000
_cell.length_b   1.000
_cell.length_c   1.000
_cell.angle_alpha   90.00
_cell.angle_beta   90.00
_cell.angle_gamma   90.00
#
_symmetry.space_group_name_H-M   'P 1'
#
loop_
_entity.id
_entity.type
_entity.pdbx_description
1 polymer ?
#
loop_
_entity_poly.entity_id
_entity_poly.type
_entity_poly.pdbx_seq_one_letter_code
_entity_poly.pdbx_strand_id
1 'polypeptide(L)' 'MAMWVGVNGFEVEAIVLDGRQRLRVKQHGYLVAYCATVCEVARHVDLADLVEVVEFRR' A
#
# COMPACT_ATOMS: atom_id res chain seq x y z
N MET A 1 8.18 2.95 -8.78
CA MET A 1 7.40 3.25 -7.55
C MET A 1 7.05 1.91 -6.92
N ALA A 2 7.13 1.78 -5.60
CA ALA A 2 6.83 0.52 -4.94
C ALA A 2 5.32 0.44 -4.64
N MET A 3 4.69 -0.65 -5.09
CA MET A 3 3.26 -0.92 -4.95
C MET A 3 3.09 -2.36 -4.52
N TRP A 4 2.12 -2.61 -3.65
CA TRP A 4 1.71 -3.93 -3.20
C TRP A 4 0.21 -4.09 -3.39
N VAL A 5 -0.21 -5.30 -3.72
CA VAL A 5 -1.63 -5.67 -3.80
C VAL A 5 -1.91 -6.78 -2.80
N GLY A 6 -3.04 -6.66 -2.10
CA GLY A 6 -3.52 -7.64 -1.16
C GLY A 6 -4.81 -8.30 -1.63
N VAL A 7 -5.29 -9.26 -0.83
CA VAL A 7 -6.62 -9.84 -1.01
C VAL A 7 -7.72 -8.79 -0.86
N ASN A 8 -8.96 -9.12 -1.26
CA ASN A 8 -10.13 -8.25 -1.06
C ASN A 8 -9.97 -6.82 -1.59
N GLY A 9 -9.19 -6.65 -2.67
CA GLY A 9 -9.01 -5.36 -3.35
C GLY A 9 -8.18 -4.35 -2.57
N PHE A 10 -7.35 -4.78 -1.62
CA PHE A 10 -6.39 -3.90 -0.96
C PHE A 10 -5.24 -3.54 -1.88
N GLU A 11 -4.84 -2.28 -1.85
CA GLU A 11 -3.67 -1.75 -2.53
C GLU A 11 -2.88 -0.88 -1.56
N VAL A 12 -1.56 -1.05 -1.54
CA VAL A 12 -0.64 -0.21 -0.75
C VAL A 12 0.41 0.37 -1.67
N GLU A 13 0.62 1.68 -1.62
CA GLU A 13 1.57 2.36 -2.49
C GLU A 13 2.45 3.32 -1.69
N ALA A 14 3.76 3.29 -1.96
CA ALA A 14 4.68 4.28 -1.43
C ALA A 14 4.54 5.60 -2.21
N ILE A 15 4.14 6.67 -1.51
CA ILE A 15 3.91 8.00 -2.08
C ILE A 15 4.65 9.09 -1.28
N VAL A 16 4.79 10.26 -1.89
CA VAL A 16 5.17 11.50 -1.18
C VAL A 16 3.91 12.33 -0.93
N LEU A 17 3.64 12.65 0.33
CA LEU A 17 2.57 13.54 0.76
C LEU A 17 3.15 14.59 1.71
N ASP A 18 2.92 15.87 1.41
CA ASP A 18 3.48 17.01 2.16
C ASP A 18 5.00 16.92 2.38
N GLY A 19 5.71 16.48 1.34
CA GLY A 19 7.17 16.30 1.36
C GLY A 19 7.67 15.12 2.19
N ARG A 20 6.77 14.26 2.70
CA ARG A 20 7.12 13.09 3.53
C ARG A 20 6.72 11.79 2.83
N GLN A 21 7.53 10.76 3.00
CA GLN A 21 7.18 9.40 2.55
C GLN A 21 6.02 8.84 3.39
N ARG A 22 5.04 8.26 2.70
CA ARG A 22 3.85 7.63 3.26
C ARG A 22 3.47 6.38 2.47
N LEU A 23 2.74 5.49 3.11
CA LEU A 23 2.09 4.33 2.50
C LEU A 23 0.61 4.67 2.35
N ARG A 24 0.16 4.89 1.13
CA ARG A 24 -1.26 5.09 0.82
C ARG A 24 -1.94 3.74 0.74
N VAL A 25 -2.91 3.51 1.62
CA VAL A 25 -3.73 2.29 1.62
C VAL A 25 -5.07 2.60 0.96
N LYS A 26 -5.43 1.79 -0.03
CA LYS A 26 -6.76 1.80 -0.65
C LYS A 26 -7.41 0.43 -0.50
N GLN A 27 -8.73 0.41 -0.55
CA GLN A 27 -9.51 -0.80 -0.70
C GLN A 27 -10.61 -0.55 -1.73
N HIS A 28 -10.70 -1.43 -2.74
CA HIS A 28 -11.64 -1.29 -3.85
C HIS A 28 -11.57 0.10 -4.54
N GLY A 29 -10.35 0.65 -4.67
CA GLY A 29 -10.11 1.97 -5.26
C GLY A 29 -10.34 3.18 -4.36
N TYR A 30 -10.96 3.00 -3.18
CA TYR A 30 -11.21 4.08 -2.22
C TYR A 30 -10.04 4.24 -1.24
N LEU A 31 -9.71 5.48 -0.90
CA LEU A 31 -8.70 5.77 0.12
C LEU A 31 -9.18 5.30 1.50
N VAL A 32 -8.36 4.49 2.17
CA VAL A 32 -8.58 4.04 3.54
C VAL A 32 -7.74 4.86 4.51
N ALA A 33 -6.43 4.99 4.24
CA ALA A 33 -5.51 5.68 5.15
C ALA A 33 -4.22 6.13 4.44
N TYR A 34 -3.57 7.14 5.04
CA TYR A 34 -2.16 7.44 4.80
C TYR A 34 -1.35 7.01 6.02
N CYS A 35 -0.52 5.98 5.86
CA CYS A 35 0.28 5.41 6.93
C CYS A 35 1.72 5.94 6.87
N ALA A 36 2.29 6.27 8.02
CA ALA A 36 3.70 6.62 8.18
C ALA A 36 4.60 5.40 8.39
N THR A 37 4.04 4.28 8.84
CA THR A 37 4.79 3.06 9.19
C THR A 37 4.08 1.81 8.71
N VAL A 38 4.82 0.70 8.61
CA VAL A 38 4.25 -0.62 8.29
C VAL A 38 3.29 -1.10 9.38
N CYS A 39 3.55 -0.77 10.65
CA CYS A 39 2.65 -1.11 11.76
C CYS A 39 1.27 -0.44 11.64
N GLU A 40 1.20 0.74 11.01
CA GLU A 40 -0.08 1.40 10.72
C GLU A 40 -0.82 0.71 9.57
N VAL A 41 -0.10 0.23 8.54
CA VAL A 41 -0.68 -0.57 7.46
C VAL A 41 -1.29 -1.88 7.99
N ALA A 42 -0.63 -2.54 8.93
CA ALA A 42 -1.10 -3.76 9.58
C ALA A 42 -2.44 -3.61 10.34
N ARG A 43 -2.90 -2.37 10.59
CA ARG A 43 -4.24 -2.11 11.17
C ARG A 43 -5.36 -2.21 10.14
N HIS A 44 -5.02 -2.24 8.85
CA HIS A 44 -5.97 -2.20 7.74
C HIS A 44 -5.97 -3.49 6.91
N VAL A 45 -4.81 -4.11 6.73
CA VAL A 45 -4.63 -5.31 5.91
C VAL A 45 -3.61 -6.25 6.57
N ASP A 46 -3.80 -7.55 6.42
CA ASP A 46 -2.78 -8.52 6.83
C ASP A 46 -1.55 -8.34 5.93
N LEU A 47 -0.40 -8.09 6.54
CA LEU A 47 0.85 -7.89 5.80
C LEU A 47 1.27 -9.14 5.03
N ALA A 48 0.87 -10.34 5.50
CA ALA A 48 1.16 -11.59 4.83
C ALA A 48 0.41 -11.74 3.49
N ASP A 49 -0.68 -11.00 3.31
CA ASP A 49 -1.48 -11.03 2.08
C ASP A 49 -0.96 -10.07 1.01
N LEU A 50 0.00 -9.19 1.35
CA LEU A 50 0.53 -8.19 0.43
C LEU A 50 1.64 -8.78 -0.45
N VAL A 51 1.47 -8.65 -1.76
CA VAL A 51 2.46 -9.04 -2.77
C VAL A 51 2.93 -7.81 -3.52
N GLU A 52 4.25 -7.64 -3.64
CA GLU A 52 4.84 -6.54 -4.39
C GLU A 52 4.54 -6.68 -5.88
N VAL A 53 4.05 -5.60 -6.48
CA VAL A 53 3.86 -5.49 -7.93
C VAL A 53 5.21 -5.14 -8.53
N VAL A 54 5.81 -6.10 -9.22
CA VAL A 54 7.05 -5.91 -9.97
C VAL A 54 6.74 -5.79 -11.47
N GLU A 55 7.32 -4.79 -12.12
CA GLU A 55 7.20 -4.66 -13.58
C GLU A 55 7.95 -5.81 -14.26
N PHE A 56 7.27 -6.51 -15.15
CA PHE A 56 7.92 -7.51 -16.00
C PHE A 56 8.73 -6.80 -17.08
N ARG A 57 10.05 -6.76 -16.91
CA ARG A 57 10.97 -6.27 -17.95
C ARG A 57 11.21 -7.38 -18.96
N ARG A 58 10.89 -7.13 -20.24
CA ARG A 58 11.23 -8.01 -21.37
C ARG A 58 12.67 -7.82 -21.80
#